data_AF-A0A960FKY1-F1
#
_entry.id   AF-A0A960FKY1-F1
#
_cell.length_a   1.000
_cell.length_b   1.000
_cell.length_c   1.000
_cell.angle_alpha   90.00
_cell.angle_beta   90.00
_cell.angle_gamma   90.00
#
_symmetry.space_group_name_H-M   'P 1'
#
loop_
_entity.id
_entity.type
_entity.pdbx_description
1 polymer ?
#
loop_
_entity_poly.entity_id
_entity_poly.type
_entity_poly.pdbx_seq_one_letter_code
_entity_poly.pdbx_strand_id
1 'polypeptide(L)' 'MTDLRKLWLVLGGVIVATFLLLGFFGREVYRQAPPIPARVVTASGDVIATRDDILDGQQVWQSIG' A
#
# COMPACT_ATOMS: atom_id res chain seq x y z
N MET A 1 -7.28 -9.13 -43.84
CA MET A 1 -6.36 -8.19 -43.16
C MET A 1 -6.96 -7.85 -41.81
N THR A 2 -6.27 -8.16 -40.72
CA THR A 2 -6.69 -7.81 -39.36
C THR A 2 -6.84 -6.30 -39.24
N ASP A 3 -7.99 -5.83 -38.76
CA ASP A 3 -8.22 -4.40 -38.56
C ASP A 3 -7.45 -3.93 -37.31
N LEU A 4 -6.28 -3.34 -37.54
CA LEU A 4 -5.40 -2.84 -36.49
C LEU A 4 -6.10 -1.83 -35.57
N ARG A 5 -7.09 -1.07 -36.09
CA ARG A 5 -7.86 -0.11 -35.27
C ARG A 5 -8.65 -0.81 -34.18
N LYS A 6 -9.23 -1.98 -34.48
CA LYS A 6 -9.94 -2.80 -33.49
C LYS A 6 -9.00 -3.30 -32.39
N LEU A 7 -7.78 -3.71 -32.76
CA LEU A 7 -6.77 -4.16 -31.80
C LEU A 7 -6.32 -3.04 -30.87
N TRP A 8 -6.09 -1.82 -31.39
CA TRP A 8 -5.74 -0.66 -30.56
C TRP A 8 -6.86 -0.23 -29.62
N LEU A 9 -8.12 -0.31 -30.06
CA LEU A 9 -9.27 -0.05 -29.19
C LEU A 9 -9.36 -1.06 -28.05
N VAL A 10 -9.14 -2.35 -28.34
CA VAL A 10 -9.11 -3.40 -27.30
C VAL A 10 -7.94 -3.18 -26.35
N LEU A 11 -6.73 -2.91 -26.86
CA LEU A 11 -5.56 -2.63 -26.05
C LEU A 11 -5.79 -1.42 -25.12
N GLY A 12 -6.30 -0.32 -25.66
CA GLY A 12 -6.64 0.87 -24.89
C GLY A 12 -7.69 0.57 -23.82
N GLY A 13 -8.72 -0.21 -24.16
CA GLY A 13 -9.74 -0.64 -23.21
C GLY A 13 -9.17 -1.49 -22.07
N VAL A 14 -8.28 -2.43 -22.37
CA VAL A 14 -7.60 -3.25 -21.36
C VAL A 14 -6.74 -2.40 -20.44
N ILE A 15 -5.92 -1.48 -20.99
CA ILE A 15 -5.08 -0.59 -20.20
C ILE A 15 -5.94 0.28 -19.27
N VAL A 16 -6.99 0.92 -19.80
CA VAL A 16 -7.86 1.77 -18.97
C VAL A 16 -8.52 0.94 -17.86
N ALA A 17 -9.05 -0.24 -18.18
CA ALA A 17 -9.70 -1.09 -17.18
C ALA A 17 -8.73 -1.56 -16.08
N THR A 18 -7.51 -1.96 -16.43
CA THR A 18 -6.52 -2.42 -15.44
C THR A 18 -6.02 -1.28 -14.56
N PHE A 19 -5.78 -0.09 -15.12
CA PHE A 19 -5.39 1.08 -14.34
C PHE A 19 -6.52 1.59 -13.44
N LEU A 20 -7.77 1.51 -13.88
CA LEU A 20 -8.93 1.83 -13.03
C LEU A 20 -9.04 0.88 -11.84
N LEU A 21 -8.92 -0.43 -12.08
CA LEU A 21 -8.90 -1.43 -11.02
C LEU A 21 -7.73 -1.20 -10.05
N LEU A 22 -6.52 -1.02 -10.59
CA LEU A 22 -5.32 -0.77 -9.78
C LEU A 22 -5.47 0.49 -8.92
N GLY A 23 -5.98 1.59 -9.49
CA GLY A 23 -6.20 2.84 -8.76
C GLY A 23 -7.26 2.72 -7.68
N PHE A 24 -8.38 2.04 -7.98
CA PHE A 24 -9.44 1.80 -7.01
C PHE A 24 -8.94 0.98 -5.81
N PHE A 25 -8.27 -0.15 -6.07
CA PHE A 25 -7.73 -0.98 -5.00
C PHE A 25 -6.54 -0.33 -4.30
N GLY A 26 -5.70 0.44 -5.00
CA GLY A 26 -4.64 1.24 -4.38
C GLY A 26 -5.20 2.20 -3.34
N ARG A 27 -6.27 2.92 -3.66
CA ARG A 27 -6.98 3.79 -2.70
C ARG A 27 -7.47 3.01 -1.48
N GLU A 28 -8.00 1.82 -1.69
CA GLU A 28 -8.54 1.01 -0.61
C GLU A 28 -7.43 0.44 0.30
N VAL A 29 -6.28 0.04 -0.26
CA VAL A 29 -5.09 -0.35 0.50
C VAL A 29 -4.63 0.78 1.43
N TYR A 30 -4.58 2.03 0.95
CA TYR A 30 -4.20 3.17 1.81
C TYR A 30 -5.20 3.44 2.94
N ARG A 31 -6.49 3.15 2.73
CA ARG A 31 -7.55 3.34 3.75
C ARG A 31 -7.61 2.22 4.78
N GLN A 32 -7.31 1.00 4.36
CA GLN A 32 -7.35 -0.19 5.21
C GLN A 32 -5.99 -0.51 5.84
N ALA A 33 -4.91 0.19 5.45
CA ALA A 33 -3.60 0.04 6.07
C ALA A 33 -3.70 0.23 7.60
N PRO A 34 -3.18 -0.72 8.39
CA PRO A 34 -3.26 -0.62 9.84
C PRO A 34 -2.49 0.63 10.31
N PRO A 35 -3.11 1.50 11.14
CA PRO A 35 -2.42 2.67 11.65
C PRO A 35 -1.32 2.25 12.62
N ILE A 36 -0.13 2.84 12.49
CA ILE A 36 0.95 2.64 13.47
C ILE A 36 0.54 3.37 14.76
N PRO A 37 0.46 2.68 15.91
CA PRO A 37 0.04 3.28 17.16
C PRO A 37 1.01 4.35 17.63
N ALA A 38 0.51 5.37 18.33
CA ALA A 38 1.35 6.43 18.92
C ALA A 38 2.22 5.89 20.07
N ARG A 39 1.67 4.96 20.86
CA ARG A 39 2.35 4.27 21.97
C ARG A 39 1.73 2.90 22.20
N VAL A 40 2.55 1.95 22.62
CA VAL A 40 2.16 0.64 23.14
C VAL A 40 2.43 0.68 24.64
N VAL A 41 1.45 0.30 25.45
CA VAL A 41 1.54 0.39 26.91
C VAL A 41 1.18 -0.94 27.57
N THR A 42 1.74 -1.19 28.76
CA THR A 42 1.28 -2.27 29.64
C THR A 42 -0.11 -1.95 30.17
N ALA A 43 -0.80 -2.95 30.74
CA ALA A 43 -2.07 -2.72 31.42
C ALA A 43 -1.95 -1.74 32.61
N SER A 44 -0.76 -1.64 33.20
CA SER A 44 -0.43 -0.71 34.30
C SER A 44 -0.14 0.72 33.81
N GLY A 45 -0.01 0.94 32.50
CA GLY A 45 0.23 2.25 31.89
C GLY A 45 1.68 2.55 31.52
N ASP A 46 2.61 1.63 31.76
CA ASP A 46 4.02 1.80 31.39
C ASP A 46 4.20 1.72 29.89
N VAL A 47 4.96 2.65 29.30
CA VAL A 47 5.22 2.67 27.86
C VAL A 47 6.24 1.58 27.50
N ILE A 48 5.86 0.72 26.56
CA ILE A 48 6.70 -0.35 26.00
C ILE A 48 7.42 0.13 24.74
N ALA A 49 6.70 0.83 23.86
CA ALA A 49 7.24 1.34 22.61
C ALA A 49 6.44 2.55 22.14
N THR A 50 7.09 3.48 21.46
CA THR A 50 6.48 4.62 20.78
C THR A 50 6.40 4.37 19.28
N ARG A 51 5.69 5.27 18.57
CA ARG A 51 5.67 5.26 17.10
C ARG A 51 7.08 5.36 16.51
N ASP A 52 7.94 6.18 17.10
CA ASP A 52 9.29 6.43 16.60
C ASP A 52 10.15 5.17 16.78
N ASP A 53 10.05 4.49 17.93
CA ASP A 53 10.74 3.21 18.17
C ASP A 53 10.37 2.15 17.13
N ILE A 54 9.08 2.10 16.72
CA ILE A 54 8.60 1.16 15.69
C ILE A 54 9.18 1.51 14.32
N LEU A 55 9.24 2.80 13.96
CA LEU A 55 9.77 3.25 12.67
C LEU A 55 11.29 3.09 12.59
N ASP A 56 12.00 3.35 13.68
CA ASP A 56 13.43 3.12 13.78
C ASP A 56 13.76 1.63 13.65
N GLY A 57 12.99 0.76 14.33
CA GLY A 57 13.09 -0.68 14.17
C GLY A 57 12.84 -1.15 12.73
N GLN A 58 11.87 -0.54 12.04
CA GLN A 58 11.62 -0.80 10.61
C GLN A 58 12.82 -0.39 9.75
N GLN A 59 13.45 0.77 10.02
CA GLN A 59 14.63 1.22 9.29
C GLN A 59 15.84 0.30 9.52
N VAL A 60 16.06 -0.14 10.77
CA VAL A 60 17.11 -1.13 11.08
C VAL A 60 16.86 -2.42 10.32
N TRP A 61 15.62 -2.95 10.31
CA TRP A 61 15.27 -4.15 9.55
C TRP A 61 15.53 -3.99 8.04
N GLN A 62 15.19 -2.84 7.45
CA GLN A 62 15.48 -2.56 6.04
C GLN A 62 16.98 -2.46 5.75
N SER A 63 17.79 -2.07 6.74
CA SER A 63 19.24 -1.93 6.59
C SER A 63 20.00 -3.26 6.58
N ILE A 64 19.41 -4.31 7.17
CA ILE A 64 20.07 -5.62 7.34
C ILE A 64 19.81 -6.60 6.18
N GLY A 65 18.84 -6.31 5.31
CA GLY A 65 18.52 -7.11 4.12
C GLY A 65 17.49 -8.21 4.37
#